data_AF-A0ABC8SD10-F1
#
_entry.id   AF-A0ABC8SD10-F1
#
_cell.length_a   1.000
_cell.length_b   1.000
_cell.length_c   1.000
_cell.angle_alpha   90.00
_cell.angle_beta   90.00
_cell.angle_gamma   90.00
#
_symmetry.space_group_name_H-M   'P 1'
#
loop_
_entity.id
_entity.type
_entity.pdbx_description
1 polymer ?
#
loop_
_entity_poly.entity_id
_entity_poly.type
_entity_poly.pdbx_seq_one_letter_code
_entity_poly.pdbx_strand_id
1 'polypeptide(L)'
;MGLTGKLVGQTEIKSDGDVFHEGKKKVAKEIIEAIDEEKKLVTFKVTEGDLMELYKTFITTVHVDTKGESNMMTWTFKYEKLNENVEDPNTLMDMCINTTKDIETHHLQQ
;
A
#
# COMPACT_ATOMS: atom_id res chain seq x y z
N MET A 1 17.55 29.99 -10.06
CA MET A 1 17.71 28.52 -9.98
C MET A 1 17.36 28.11 -8.56
N GLY A 2 16.22 27.45 -8.37
CA GLY A 2 15.79 27.01 -7.04
C GLY A 2 16.57 25.79 -6.60
N LEU A 3 17.01 25.76 -5.34
CA LEU A 3 17.66 24.61 -4.73
C LEU A 3 16.57 23.58 -4.40
N THR A 4 16.60 22.43 -5.06
CA THR A 4 15.72 21.30 -4.73
C THR A 4 16.29 20.55 -3.52
N GLY A 5 15.46 20.37 -2.49
CA GLY A 5 15.75 19.53 -1.33
C GLY A 5 14.81 18.33 -1.30
N LYS A 6 15.32 17.15 -0.92
CA LYS A 6 14.52 15.95 -0.68
C LYS A 6 14.62 15.59 0.80
N LEU A 7 13.50 15.61 1.50
CA LEU A 7 13.40 15.19 2.90
C LEU A 7 12.76 13.80 2.91
N VAL A 8 13.43 12.83 3.53
CA VAL A 8 12.95 11.45 3.64
C VAL A 8 12.79 11.13 5.12
N GLY A 9 11.55 11.00 5.57
CA GLY A 9 11.23 10.42 6.87
C GLY A 9 11.00 8.93 6.71
N GLN A 10 11.68 8.11 7.50
CA GLN A 10 11.39 6.68 7.63
C GLN A 10 10.82 6.45 9.02
N THR A 11 9.69 5.76 9.10
CA THR A 11 9.12 5.27 10.36
C THR A 11 8.89 3.77 10.23
N GLU A 12 9.16 3.04 11.30
CA GLU A 12 8.89 1.60 11.36
C GLU A 12 7.48 1.42 11.91
N ILE A 13 6.54 1.05 11.05
CA ILE A 13 5.20 0.64 11.50
C ILE A 13 5.33 -0.79 12.01
N LYS A 14 5.46 -0.95 13.33
CA LYS A 14 5.33 -2.26 13.97
C LYS A 14 3.85 -2.59 14.06
N SER A 15 3.38 -3.38 13.11
CA SER A 15 2.24 -4.26 13.37
C SER A 15 2.75 -5.35 14.32
N ASP A 16 2.22 -5.45 15.53
CA ASP A 16 2.51 -6.57 16.43
C ASP A 16 2.00 -7.92 15.87
N GLY A 17 1.32 -7.90 14.72
CA GLY A 17 0.85 -9.07 13.99
C GLY A 17 1.64 -9.35 12.71
N ASP A 18 1.87 -10.63 12.45
CA ASP A 18 2.32 -11.13 11.15
C ASP A 18 1.24 -10.93 10.08
N VAL A 19 1.64 -10.49 8.89
CA VAL A 19 0.73 -10.43 7.73
C VAL A 19 0.69 -11.82 7.09
N PHE A 20 -0.52 -12.39 7.03
CA PHE A 20 -0.77 -13.66 6.34
C PHE A 20 -1.56 -13.40 5.06
N HIS A 21 -1.00 -13.81 3.94
CA HIS A 21 -1.65 -13.80 2.64
C HIS A 21 -1.78 -15.24 2.15
N GLU A 22 -3.00 -15.66 1.81
CA GLU A 22 -3.33 -17.05 1.43
C GLU A 22 -2.86 -18.08 2.48
N GLY A 23 -3.00 -17.74 3.76
CA GLY A 23 -2.62 -18.60 4.88
C GLY A 23 -1.11 -18.73 5.10
N LYS A 24 -0.28 -18.01 4.36
CA LYS A 24 1.18 -17.98 4.52
C LYS A 24 1.64 -16.64 5.01
N LYS A 25 2.60 -16.64 5.92
CA LYS A 25 3.29 -15.42 6.34
C LYS A 25 3.98 -14.80 5.13
N LYS A 26 3.79 -13.49 4.93
CA LYS A 26 4.41 -12.70 3.88
C LYS A 26 5.08 -11.47 4.46
N VAL A 27 6.16 -11.03 3.81
CA VAL A 27 6.95 -9.87 4.20
C VAL A 27 7.13 -8.97 2.98
N ALA A 28 6.95 -7.67 3.16
CA ALA A 28 7.31 -6.65 2.20
C ALA A 28 8.05 -5.53 2.93
N LYS A 29 9.13 -5.04 2.33
CA LYS A 29 9.84 -3.84 2.78
C LYS A 29 9.53 -2.72 1.82
N GLU A 30 8.95 -1.66 2.34
CA GLU A 30 8.47 -0.55 1.55
C GLU A 30 9.17 0.75 1.92
N ILE A 31 9.31 1.63 0.94
CA ILE A 31 9.64 3.03 1.17
C ILE A 31 8.44 3.90 0.79
N ILE A 32 8.25 4.98 1.52
CA ILE A 32 7.30 6.03 1.14
C ILE A 32 7.92 6.82 -0.01
N GLU A 33 7.31 6.77 -1.20
CA GLU A 33 7.74 7.55 -2.35
C GLU A 33 7.12 8.94 -2.39
N ALA A 34 5.85 9.06 -1.96
CA ALA A 34 5.13 10.32 -1.94
C ALA A 34 4.08 10.35 -0.82
N ILE A 35 3.89 11.54 -0.25
CA ILE A 35 2.75 11.90 0.60
C ILE A 35 2.21 13.22 0.06
N ASP A 36 0.90 13.28 -0.14
CA ASP A 36 0.17 14.50 -0.47
C ASP A 36 -0.96 14.66 0.55
N GLU A 37 -0.73 15.52 1.56
CA GLU A 37 -1.66 15.73 2.67
C GLU A 37 -2.97 16.37 2.20
N GLU A 38 -2.91 17.32 1.25
CA GLU A 38 -4.10 17.99 0.72
C GLU A 38 -5.01 17.00 0.01
N LYS A 39 -4.43 16.08 -0.77
CA LYS A 39 -5.17 15.00 -1.45
C LYS A 39 -5.41 13.78 -0.57
N LYS A 40 -4.87 13.73 0.66
CA LYS A 40 -4.90 12.52 1.51
C LYS A 40 -4.44 11.27 0.75
N LEU A 41 -3.26 11.38 0.12
CA LEU A 41 -2.69 10.34 -0.72
C LEU A 41 -1.31 9.94 -0.20
N VAL A 42 -1.04 8.64 -0.17
CA VAL A 42 0.29 8.09 0.09
C VAL A 42 0.64 7.05 -0.97
N THR A 43 1.89 7.09 -1.45
CA THR A 43 2.44 6.12 -2.39
C THR A 43 3.63 5.40 -1.76
N PHE A 44 3.59 4.09 -1.78
CA PHE A 44 4.62 3.19 -1.30
C PHE A 44 5.24 2.44 -2.47
N LYS A 45 6.55 2.22 -2.42
CA LYS A 45 7.26 1.32 -3.32
C LYS A 45 7.85 0.18 -2.54
N VAL A 46 7.55 -1.03 -2.98
CA VAL A 46 8.18 -2.24 -2.45
C VAL A 46 9.61 -2.31 -2.97
N THR A 47 10.55 -2.57 -2.07
CA THR A 47 11.99 -2.63 -2.34
C THR A 47 12.56 -4.01 -2.11
N GLU A 48 12.02 -4.77 -1.15
CA GLU A 48 12.45 -6.13 -0.80
C GLU A 48 11.22 -6.94 -0.32
N GLY A 49 11.36 -8.27 -0.26
CA GLY A 49 10.34 -9.18 0.27
C GLY A 49 9.65 -10.04 -0.80
N ASP A 50 8.64 -10.81 -0.39
CA ASP A 50 7.99 -11.84 -1.20
C ASP A 50 7.43 -11.32 -2.53
N LEU A 51 6.94 -10.08 -2.57
CA LEU A 51 6.40 -9.49 -3.81
C LEU A 51 7.49 -9.31 -4.88
N MET A 52 8.75 -9.13 -4.49
CA MET A 52 9.85 -8.95 -5.43
C MET A 52 10.28 -10.28 -6.09
N GLU A 53 9.78 -11.42 -5.61
CA GLU A 53 9.94 -12.74 -6.26
C GLU A 53 8.98 -12.93 -7.44
N LEU A 54 7.94 -12.09 -7.56
CA LEU A 54 6.89 -12.17 -8.58
C LEU A 54 6.89 -10.93 -9.50
N TYR A 55 7.21 -9.76 -8.96
CA TYR A 55 7.14 -8.49 -9.66
C TYR A 55 8.49 -7.77 -9.62
N LYS A 56 8.94 -7.24 -10.76
CA LYS A 56 10.14 -6.40 -10.87
C LYS A 56 9.95 -5.05 -10.19
N THR A 57 8.74 -4.50 -10.31
CA THR A 57 8.33 -3.27 -9.66
C THR A 57 6.94 -3.48 -9.08
N PHE A 58 6.73 -2.98 -7.87
CA PHE A 58 5.42 -2.95 -7.24
C PHE A 58 5.28 -1.66 -6.45
N ILE A 59 4.30 -0.86 -6.84
CA ILE A 59 3.99 0.43 -6.24
C ILE A 59 2.53 0.42 -5.83
N THR A 60 2.29 0.78 -4.58
CA THR A 60 0.96 0.83 -4.00
C THR A 60 0.60 2.26 -3.67
N THR A 61 -0.59 2.70 -4.04
CA THR A 61 -1.09 4.03 -3.68
C THR A 61 -2.42 3.89 -2.96
N VAL A 62 -2.54 4.61 -1.84
CA VAL A 62 -3.78 4.76 -1.09
C VAL A 62 -4.21 6.22 -1.21
N HIS A 63 -5.43 6.44 -1.67
CA HIS A 63 -6.01 7.77 -1.80
C HIS A 63 -7.37 7.80 -1.09
N VAL A 64 -7.60 8.83 -0.26
CA VAL A 64 -8.88 9.01 0.45
C VAL A 64 -9.56 10.29 -0.03
N ASP A 65 -10.65 10.14 -0.77
CA ASP A 65 -11.51 11.26 -1.14
C ASP A 65 -12.58 11.47 -0.06
N THR A 66 -12.65 12.68 0.48
CA THR A 66 -13.60 13.09 1.52
C THR A 66 -14.48 14.26 1.07
N LYS A 67 -14.55 14.53 -0.24
CA LYS A 67 -15.28 15.69 -0.78
C LYS A 67 -16.75 15.41 -1.09
N GLY A 68 -17.15 14.13 -1.12
CA GLY A 68 -18.53 13.70 -1.40
C GLY A 68 -19.38 13.50 -0.15
N GLU A 69 -20.59 12.95 -0.34
CA GLU A 69 -21.50 12.56 0.77
C GLU A 69 -20.93 11.41 1.61
N SER A 70 -20.03 10.61 1.05
CA SER A 70 -19.29 9.56 1.73
C SER A 70 -17.79 9.71 1.49
N ASN A 71 -17.00 9.14 2.40
CA ASN A 71 -15.57 8.99 2.22
C ASN A 71 -15.29 7.77 1.33
N MET A 72 -14.40 7.92 0.35
CA MET A 72 -14.01 6.83 -0.55
C MET A 72 -12.50 6.61 -0.47
N MET A 73 -12.10 5.40 -0.07
CA MET A 73 -10.70 4.97 -0.15
C MET A 73 -10.47 4.19 -1.45
N THR A 74 -9.45 4.59 -2.20
CA THR A 74 -9.02 3.92 -3.43
C THR A 74 -7.63 3.33 -3.22
N TRP A 75 -7.51 2.01 -3.37
CA TRP A 75 -6.23 1.32 -3.52
C TRP A 75 -5.88 1.24 -5.01
N THR A 76 -4.60 1.48 -5.33
CA THR A 76 -4.09 1.33 -6.70
C THR A 76 -2.76 0.60 -6.65
N PHE A 77 -2.65 -0.51 -7.38
CA PHE A 77 -1.40 -1.21 -7.60
C PHE A 77 -0.87 -0.90 -9.01
N LYS A 78 0.38 -0.48 -9.09
CA LYS A 78 1.13 -0.38 -10.34
C LYS A 78 2.29 -1.36 -10.25
N TYR A 79 2.35 -2.29 -11.18
CA TYR A 79 3.32 -3.38 -11.10
C TYR A 79 3.84 -3.78 -12.47
N GLU A 80 5.04 -4.33 -12.49
CA GLU A 80 5.64 -5.01 -13.64
C GLU A 80 5.93 -6.46 -13.24
N LYS A 81 5.28 -7.42 -13.90
CA LYS A 81 5.50 -8.85 -13.67
C LYS A 81 6.91 -9.26 -14.10
N LEU A 82 7.49 -10.25 -13.42
CA LEU A 82 8.77 -10.84 -13.86
C LEU A 82 8.65 -11.57 -15.20
N ASN A 83 7.51 -12.20 -15.47
CA ASN A 83 7.18 -12.87 -16.72
C ASN A 83 5.65 -13.05 -16.87
N GLU A 84 5.21 -13.53 -18.03
CA GLU A 84 3.78 -13.66 -18.38
C GLU A 84 3.01 -14.69 -17.53
N ASN A 85 3.69 -15.62 -16.86
CA ASN A 85 3.05 -16.64 -16.03
C ASN A 85 2.72 -16.13 -14.61
N VAL A 86 3.22 -14.94 -14.24
CA VAL A 86 2.88 -14.33 -12.95
C VAL A 86 1.44 -13.81 -13.03
N GLU A 87 0.62 -14.16 -12.05
CA GLU A 87 -0.76 -13.71 -11.99
C GLU A 87 -0.87 -12.23 -11.59
N ASP A 88 -2.03 -11.63 -11.88
CA ASP A 88 -2.34 -10.30 -11.35
C ASP A 88 -2.57 -10.40 -9.82
N PRO A 89 -2.18 -9.39 -9.04
CA PRO A 89 -2.24 -9.41 -7.57
C PRO A 89 -3.67 -9.23 -7.02
N ASN A 90 -4.66 -9.94 -7.58
CA ASN A 90 -6.07 -9.80 -7.24
C ASN A 90 -6.35 -10.24 -5.80
N THR A 91 -5.77 -11.35 -5.36
CA THR A 91 -5.95 -11.85 -3.99
C THR A 91 -5.32 -10.89 -2.97
N LEU A 92 -4.22 -10.21 -3.33
CA LEU A 92 -3.62 -9.16 -2.50
C LEU A 92 -4.52 -7.92 -2.45
N MET A 93 -5.16 -7.55 -3.56
CA MET A 93 -6.13 -6.45 -3.59
C MET A 93 -7.32 -6.74 -2.67
N ASP A 94 -7.87 -7.96 -2.72
CA ASP A 94 -8.95 -8.38 -1.82
C ASP A 94 -8.53 -8.30 -0.35
N MET A 95 -7.30 -8.71 -0.04
CA MET A 95 -6.73 -8.58 1.31
C MET A 95 -6.70 -7.12 1.76
N CYS A 96 -6.17 -6.19 0.94
CA CYS A 96 -6.13 -4.76 1.27
C CYS A 96 -7.53 -4.15 1.48
N ILE A 97 -8.51 -4.54 0.65
CA ILE A 97 -9.89 -4.10 0.80
C ILE A 97 -10.49 -4.61 2.11
N ASN A 98 -10.26 -5.88 2.47
CA ASN A 98 -10.77 -6.44 3.72
C ASN A 98 -10.12 -5.78 4.95
N THR A 99 -8.80 -5.57 4.93
CA THR A 99 -8.12 -4.81 5.99
C THR A 99 -8.68 -3.39 6.13
N THR A 100 -9.03 -2.73 5.02
CA THR A 100 -9.65 -1.40 5.05
C THR A 100 -11.02 -1.43 5.76
N LYS A 101 -11.83 -2.46 5.51
CA LYS A 101 -13.14 -2.65 6.18
C LYS A 101 -12.99 -2.96 7.68
N ASP A 102 -11.95 -3.71 8.06
CA ASP A 102 -11.66 -3.99 9.47
C ASP A 102 -11.26 -2.71 10.21
N ILE A 103 -10.43 -1.86 9.58
CA ILE A 103 -10.04 -0.54 10.09
C ILE A 103 -11.27 0.37 10.22
N GLU A 104 -12.12 0.41 9.20
CA GLU A 104 -13.39 1.16 9.24
C GLU A 104 -14.26 0.68 10.41
N THR A 105 -14.47 -0.63 10.54
CA THR A 105 -15.29 -1.22 11.61
C THR A 105 -14.74 -0.86 12.99
N HIS A 106 -13.42 -0.91 13.17
CA HIS A 106 -12.78 -0.55 14.43
C HIS A 106 -12.96 0.93 14.78
N HIS A 107 -12.85 1.84 13.80
CA HIS A 107 -12.99 3.28 14.01
C HIS A 107 -14.44 3.75 14.13
N LEU A 108 -15.41 3.02 13.55
CA LEU A 108 -16.84 3.31 13.72
C LEU A 108 -17.38 2.90 15.10
N GLN A 109 -16.69 2.00 15.81
CA GLN A 109 -17.10 1.52 17.14
C GLN A 109 -16.62 2.41 18.30
N GLN A 110 -15.89 3.50 18.01
CA GLN A 110 -15.41 4.48 19.01
C GLN A 110 -16.24 5.76 18.97
#